data_AF-A0A9D4VPX0-F1
#
_entry.id   AF-A0A9D4VPX0-F1
#
_cell.length_a   1.000
_cell.length_b   1.000
_cell.length_c   1.000
_cell.angle_alpha   90.00
_cell.angle_beta   90.00
_cell.angle_gamma   90.00
#
_symmetry.space_group_name_H-M   'P 1'
#
loop_
_entity.id
_entity.type
_entity.pdbx_description
1 polymer ?
#
loop_
_entity_poly.entity_id
_entity_poly.type
_entity_poly.pdbx_seq_one_letter_code
_entity_poly.pdbx_strand_id
1 'polypeptide(L)'
;MKSIIRARDKGEKFEVHWSAEDQLIEPNGSMLASYIGSLVRQHIPITCDNWRSPELKVGKEKIWSEIQRSFHIDESRQKYCIQLAGKRL
;
A
#
# COMPACT_ATOMS: atom_id res chain seq x y z
N MET A 1 -6.98 -11.09 -0.07
CA MET A 1 -7.61 -9.95 -0.80
C MET A 1 -9.14 -9.92 -0.72
N LYS A 2 -9.87 -11.06 -0.78
CA LYS A 2 -11.35 -11.04 -0.70
C LYS A 2 -11.90 -10.32 0.54
N SER A 3 -11.22 -10.41 1.68
CA SER A 3 -11.56 -9.66 2.91
C SER A 3 -11.48 -8.14 2.73
N ILE A 4 -10.41 -7.66 2.11
CA ILE A 4 -10.18 -6.23 1.86
C ILE A 4 -11.23 -5.67 0.91
N ILE A 5 -11.53 -6.39 -0.18
CA ILE A 5 -12.54 -5.99 -1.15
C ILE A 5 -13.92 -5.93 -0.47
N ARG A 6 -14.29 -6.95 0.31
CA ARG A 6 -15.56 -6.97 1.05
C ARG A 6 -15.70 -5.84 2.07
N ALA A 7 -14.64 -5.54 2.82
CA ALA A 7 -14.64 -4.42 3.77
C ALA A 7 -14.81 -3.09 3.02
N ARG A 8 -14.07 -2.90 1.92
CA ARG A 8 -14.18 -1.72 1.06
C ARG A 8 -15.59 -1.54 0.48
N ASP A 9 -16.23 -2.62 0.02
CA ASP A 9 -17.60 -2.57 -0.52
C ASP A 9 -18.63 -2.19 0.57
N LYS A 10 -18.32 -2.42 1.84
CA LYS A 10 -19.10 -1.95 3.00
C LYS A 10 -18.72 -0.54 3.47
N GLY A 11 -17.72 0.09 2.85
CA GLY A 11 -17.17 1.36 3.30
C GLY A 11 -16.28 1.27 4.55
N GLU A 12 -15.92 0.05 4.98
CA GLU A 12 -15.05 -0.18 6.12
C GLU A 12 -13.58 -0.11 5.70
N LYS A 13 -12.75 0.40 6.60
CA LYS A 13 -11.29 0.45 6.46
C LYS A 13 -10.61 -0.26 7.61
N PHE A 14 -9.42 -0.80 7.36
CA PHE A 14 -8.63 -1.44 8.40
C PHE A 14 -7.73 -0.43 9.11
N GLU A 15 -7.75 -0.46 10.43
CA GLU A 15 -6.81 0.28 11.26
C GLU A 15 -5.43 -0.36 11.21
N VAL A 16 -4.40 0.46 11.01
CA VAL A 16 -3.00 0.02 10.99
C VAL A 16 -2.27 0.72 12.11
N HIS A 17 -1.48 -0.04 12.86
CA HIS A 17 -0.66 0.49 13.94
C HIS A 17 0.82 0.28 13.65
N TRP A 18 1.62 1.20 14.18
CA TRP A 18 3.07 1.14 14.12
C TRP A 18 3.63 1.05 15.54
N SER A 19 4.69 0.27 15.72
CA SER A 19 5.46 0.27 16.94
C SER A 19 6.30 1.55 17.06
N ALA A 20 6.88 1.78 18.24
CA ALA A 20 7.80 2.89 18.47
C ALA A 20 9.04 2.86 17.53
N GLU A 21 9.33 1.70 16.94
CA GLU A 21 10.42 1.46 15.99
C GLU A 21 9.98 1.57 14.52
N ASP A 22 8.80 2.17 14.26
CA ASP A 22 8.19 2.30 12.94
C ASP A 22 7.89 0.96 12.22
N GLN A 23 7.76 -0.13 12.97
CA GLN A 23 7.36 -1.42 12.40
C GLN A 23 5.85 -1.59 12.43
N LEU A 24 5.30 -2.22 11.39
CA LEU A 24 3.88 -2.54 11.33
C LEU A 24 3.50 -3.58 12.38
N ILE A 25 2.41 -3.34 13.10
CA ILE A 25 1.89 -4.27 14.11
C ILE A 25 0.87 -5.22 13.48
N GLU A 26 0.96 -6.49 13.82
CA GLU A 26 0.04 -7.55 13.37
C GLU A 26 -1.35 -7.43 14.04
N PRO A 27 -2.43 -7.89 13.39
CA PRO A 27 -2.47 -8.63 12.11
C PRO A 27 -2.63 -7.75 10.87
N ASN A 28 -2.99 -6.47 11.04
CA ASN A 28 -3.28 -5.58 9.91
C ASN A 28 -2.01 -5.11 9.19
N GLY A 29 -0.84 -5.19 9.85
CA GLY A 29 0.47 -4.93 9.27
C GLY A 29 0.82 -5.84 8.09
N SER A 30 0.82 -7.16 8.29
CA SER A 30 1.04 -8.14 7.22
C SER A 30 -0.01 -8.03 6.11
N MET A 31 -1.26 -7.73 6.47
CA MET A 31 -2.33 -7.52 5.50
C MET A 31 -2.07 -6.29 4.60
N LEU A 32 -1.65 -5.17 5.18
CA LEU A 32 -1.24 -3.97 4.44
C LEU A 32 -0.07 -4.29 3.51
N ALA A 33 0.98 -4.92 4.02
CA ALA A 33 2.16 -5.25 3.22
C ALA A 33 1.84 -6.17 2.03
N SER A 34 0.98 -7.16 2.25
CA SER A 34 0.51 -8.08 1.20
C SER A 34 -0.37 -7.38 0.16
N TYR A 35 -1.21 -6.45 0.60
CA TYR A 35 -2.05 -5.65 -0.29
C TYR A 35 -1.21 -4.70 -1.15
N ILE A 36 -0.24 -4.00 -0.55
CA ILE A 36 0.71 -3.14 -1.28
C ILE A 36 1.43 -3.93 -2.38
N GLY A 37 1.94 -5.12 -2.07
CA GLY A 37 2.59 -5.96 -3.09
C GLY A 37 1.65 -6.35 -4.24
N SER A 38 0.35 -6.48 -3.97
CA SER A 38 -0.65 -6.77 -5.01
C SER A 38 -0.94 -5.55 -5.88
N LEU A 39 -1.02 -4.36 -5.28
CA LEU A 39 -1.18 -3.10 -6.00
C LEU A 39 0.03 -2.77 -6.89
N VAL A 40 1.25 -3.08 -6.43
CA VAL A 40 2.47 -2.94 -7.25
C VAL A 40 2.36 -3.76 -8.52
N ARG A 41 2.04 -5.06 -8.42
CA ARG A 41 1.89 -5.94 -9.59
C ARG A 41 0.74 -5.52 -10.52
N GLN A 42 -0.26 -4.81 -10.00
CA GLN A 42 -1.42 -4.35 -10.78
C GLN A 42 -1.15 -3.03 -11.52
N HIS A 43 -0.41 -2.10 -10.89
CA HIS A 43 -0.29 -0.72 -11.38
C HIS A 43 1.10 -0.37 -11.92
N ILE A 44 2.10 -1.21 -11.66
CA ILE A 44 3.48 -0.97 -12.10
C ILE A 44 3.81 -1.99 -13.19
N PRO A 45 4.33 -1.54 -14.35
CA PRO A 45 4.78 -2.45 -15.39
C PRO A 45 5.86 -3.41 -14.88
N ILE A 46 5.78 -4.67 -15.28
CA ILE A 46 6.80 -5.69 -14.94
C ILE A 46 8.17 -5.36 -15.51
N THR A 47 8.23 -4.58 -16.59
CA THR A 47 9.46 -4.09 -17.24
C THR A 47 10.08 -2.89 -16.52
N CYS A 48 9.57 -2.52 -15.34
CA CYS A 48 10.10 -1.40 -14.60
C CYS A 48 11.34 -1.82 -13.79
N ASP A 49 12.49 -1.37 -14.24
CA ASP A 49 13.77 -1.68 -13.58
C ASP A 49 14.16 -0.62 -12.53
N ASN A 50 13.50 0.54 -12.56
CA ASN A 50 13.85 1.68 -11.70
C ASN A 50 12.63 2.28 -11.00
N TRP A 51 12.46 1.95 -9.72
CA TRP A 51 11.40 2.51 -8.88
C TRP A 51 11.42 4.04 -8.82
N ARG A 52 12.57 4.70 -9.01
CA ARG A 52 12.67 6.17 -8.98
C ARG A 52 12.25 6.84 -10.29
N SER A 53 11.89 6.07 -11.32
CA SER A 53 11.47 6.62 -12.61
C SER A 53 10.25 7.56 -12.45
N PRO A 54 10.27 8.74 -13.10
CA PRO A 54 9.13 9.67 -13.09
C PRO A 54 7.90 9.10 -13.80
N GLU A 55 8.07 8.16 -14.72
CA GLU A 55 6.97 7.50 -15.46
C GLU A 55 6.05 6.72 -14.51
N LEU A 56 6.57 6.27 -13.36
CA LEU A 56 5.80 5.56 -12.35
C LEU A 56 4.95 6.46 -11.47
N LYS A 57 5.03 7.79 -11.62
CA LYS A 57 4.31 8.74 -10.75
C LYS A 57 2.82 8.42 -10.68
N VAL A 58 2.17 8.23 -11.82
CA VAL A 58 0.74 7.90 -11.91
C VAL A 58 0.44 6.55 -11.25
N GLY A 59 1.32 5.55 -11.42
CA GLY A 59 1.17 4.24 -10.77
C GLY A 59 1.25 4.34 -9.24
N LYS A 60 2.21 5.11 -8.73
CA LYS A 60 2.38 5.36 -7.29
C LYS A 60 1.20 6.12 -6.68
N GLU A 61 0.66 7.10 -7.39
CA GLU A 61 -0.53 7.85 -6.98
C GLU A 61 -1.77 6.94 -6.90
N LYS A 62 -1.93 6.02 -7.86
CA LYS A 62 -3.00 5.00 -7.82
C LYS A 62 -2.82 4.03 -6.65
N ILE A 63 -1.59 3.54 -6.41
CA ILE A 63 -1.27 2.69 -5.27
C ILE A 63 -1.65 3.40 -3.96
N TRP A 64 -1.24 4.65 -3.79
CA TRP A 64 -1.57 5.43 -2.60
C TRP A 64 -3.09 5.62 -2.41
N SER A 65 -3.80 5.94 -3.49
CA SER A 65 -5.24 6.13 -3.47
C SER A 65 -5.99 4.85 -3.05
N GLU A 66 -5.58 3.70 -3.55
CA GLU A 66 -6.17 2.40 -3.16
C GLU A 66 -5.86 2.06 -1.69
N ILE A 67 -4.66 2.38 -1.20
CA ILE A 67 -4.30 2.21 0.23
C ILE A 67 -5.22 3.06 1.11
N GLN A 68 -5.39 4.35 0.81
CA GLN A 68 -6.26 5.25 1.58
C GLN A 68 -7.74 4.84 1.56
N ARG A 69 -8.18 4.14 0.52
CA ARG A 69 -9.55 3.59 0.42
C ARG A 69 -9.76 2.38 1.31
N SER A 70 -8.72 1.58 1.56
CA SER A 70 -8.84 0.31 2.28
C SER A 70 -8.30 0.35 3.71
N PHE A 71 -7.45 1.31 4.05
CA PHE A 71 -6.80 1.40 5.36
C PHE A 71 -6.88 2.83 5.91
N HIS A 72 -6.99 2.94 7.24
CA HIS A 72 -6.80 4.19 7.95
C HIS A 72 -5.30 4.44 8.11
N ILE A 73 -4.75 5.25 7.20
CA ILE A 73 -3.33 5.62 7.19
C ILE A 73 -3.22 7.12 6.99
N ASP A 74 -2.45 7.76 7.87
CA ASP A 74 -2.14 9.18 7.80
C ASP A 74 -1.27 9.52 6.59
N GLU A 75 -1.44 10.72 6.04
CA GLU A 75 -0.66 11.19 4.89
C GLU A 75 0.84 11.26 5.19
N SER A 76 1.23 11.50 6.45
CA SER A 76 2.62 11.45 6.90
C SER A 76 3.29 10.10 6.64
N ARG A 77 2.50 9.01 6.58
CA ARG A 77 2.96 7.64 6.32
C ARG A 77 2.95 7.28 4.83
N GLN A 78 2.54 8.18 3.93
CA GLN A 78 2.56 7.96 2.48
C GLN A 78 3.95 7.55 2.00
N LYS A 79 4.99 8.29 2.43
CA LYS A 79 6.37 8.01 2.04
C LYS A 79 6.78 6.59 2.44
N TYR A 80 6.39 6.13 3.62
CA TYR A 80 6.65 4.77 4.09
C TYR A 80 5.96 3.73 3.20
N CYS A 81 4.67 3.91 2.90
CA CYS A 81 3.92 2.98 2.06
C CYS A 81 4.49 2.88 0.63
N ILE A 82 4.87 4.01 0.03
CA ILE A 82 5.48 4.05 -1.31
C ILE A 82 6.90 3.47 -1.29
N GLN A 83 7.68 3.64 -0.23
CA GLN A 83 8.96 2.96 -0.07
C GLN A 83 8.79 1.45 0.09
N LEU A 84 7.80 1.01 0.87
CA LEU A 84 7.47 -0.40 1.02
C LEU A 84 7.03 -1.01 -0.31
N ALA A 85 6.26 -0.29 -1.12
CA ALA A 85 5.90 -0.71 -2.48
C ALA A 85 7.14 -0.93 -3.37
N GLY A 86 8.11 -0.02 -3.32
CA GLY A 86 9.36 -0.16 -4.08
C GLY A 86 10.24 -1.34 -3.65
N LYS A 87 10.14 -1.80 -2.39
CA LYS A 87 10.80 -3.03 -1.91
C LYS A 87 10.10 -4.31 -2.40
N ARG A 88 8.93 -4.20 -3.03
CA ARG A 88 8.08 -5.30 -3.52
C ARG A 88 7.96 -5.31 -5.04
N LEU A 89 8.66 -4.40 -5.72
CA LEU A 89 8.92 -4.44 -7.15
C LEU A 89 9.97 -5.53 -7.41
#